data_AF-A0A822ZZ53-F1
#
_entry.id   AF-A0A822ZZ53-F1
#
_cell.length_a   1.000
_cell.length_b   1.000
_cell.length_c   1.000
_cell.angle_alpha   90.00
_cell.angle_beta   90.00
_cell.angle_gamma   90.00
#
_symmetry.space_group_name_H-M   'P 1'
#
loop_
_entity.id
_entity.type
_entity.pdbx_description
1 polymer ?
#
loop_
_entity_poly.entity_id
_entity_poly.type
_entity_poly.pdbx_seq_one_letter_code
_entity_poly.pdbx_strand_id
1 'polypeptide(L)' 'MPDFAQVYSFIGSVFDPKTSGHLQKLKEMDPIDVETVCLL' A
#
# COMPACT_ATOMS: atom_id res chain seq x y z
N MET A 1 -13.88 -5.06 -4.08
CA MET A 1 -13.68 -3.64 -4.45
C MET A 1 -12.50 -3.16 -3.63
N PRO A 2 -11.56 -2.39 -4.19
CA PRO A 2 -10.38 -1.98 -3.45
C PRO A 2 -10.72 -1.13 -2.23
N ASP A 3 -10.00 -1.35 -1.14
CA ASP A 3 -9.98 -0.49 0.03
C ASP A 3 -9.04 0.70 -0.21
N PHE A 4 -9.61 1.77 -0.73
CA PHE A 4 -8.87 3.00 -0.99
C PHE A 4 -8.25 3.61 0.27
N ALA A 5 -8.83 3.41 1.46
CA ALA A 5 -8.22 3.93 2.68
C ALA A 5 -6.90 3.21 2.98
N GLN A 6 -6.86 1.89 2.77
CA GLN A 6 -5.63 1.10 2.89
C GLN A 6 -4.61 1.49 1.81
N VAL A 7 -5.04 1.62 0.56
CA VAL A 7 -4.18 2.01 -0.58
C VAL A 7 -3.52 3.36 -0.35
N TYR A 8 -4.28 4.41 -0.03
CA TYR A 8 -3.72 5.74 0.17
C TYR A 8 -2.86 5.83 1.44
N SER A 9 -3.21 5.08 2.50
CA SER A 9 -2.36 4.96 3.69
C SER A 9 -1.03 4.29 3.37
N PHE A 10 -1.03 3.23 2.56
CA PHE A 10 0.18 2.58 2.10
C PHE A 10 1.05 3.54 1.27
N ILE A 11 0.47 4.20 0.27
CA ILE A 11 1.17 5.17 -0.58
C ILE A 11 1.77 6.30 0.28
N GLY A 12 0.99 6.89 1.18
CA GLY A 12 1.48 7.92 2.09
C GLY A 12 2.65 7.44 2.96
N SER A 13 2.60 6.18 3.42
CA SER A 13 3.67 5.60 4.24
C SER A 13 4.99 5.42 3.49
N VAL A 14 4.97 5.21 2.16
CA VAL A 14 6.19 5.10 1.33
C VAL A 14 7.02 6.39 1.37
N PHE A 15 6.37 7.54 1.56
CA PHE A 15 7.04 8.84 1.65
C PHE A 15 7.43 9.23 3.07
N ASP A 16 7.07 8.44 4.08
CA ASP A 16 7.50 8.69 5.46
C ASP A 16 8.87 8.03 5.71
N PRO A 17 9.95 8.79 5.92
CA PRO A 17 11.30 8.26 6.14
C PRO A 17 11.43 7.48 7.45
N LYS A 18 10.45 7.56 8.35
CA LYS A 18 10.41 6.78 9.60
C LYS A 18 9.80 5.40 9.40
N THR A 19 9.09 5.18 8.30
CA THR A 19 8.44 3.91 8.01
C THR A 19 9.40 2.98 7.29
N SER A 20 9.36 1.69 7.62
CA SER A 20 10.12 0.63 6.94
C SER A 20 9.24 -0.61 6.76
N GLY A 21 9.70 -1.60 6.01
CA GLY A 21 8.95 -2.85 5.79
C GLY A 21 7.84 -2.75 4.74
N HIS A 22 7.88 -1.77 3.83
CA HIS A 22 6.86 -1.59 2.78
C HIS A 22 6.62 -2.85 1.96
N LEU A 23 7.67 -3.62 1.62
CA LEU A 23 7.53 -4.86 0.84
C LEU A 23 6.79 -5.96 1.58
N GLN A 24 6.93 -6.03 2.90
CA GLN A 24 6.17 -6.98 3.71
C GLN A 24 4.71 -6.55 3.79
N LYS A 25 4.47 -5.27 4.08
CA LYS A 25 3.12 -4.70 4.13
C LYS A 25 2.38 -4.84 2.80
N LEU A 26 3.06 -4.64 1.67
CA LEU A 26 2.50 -4.83 0.33
C LEU A 26 2.11 -6.30 0.05
N LYS A 27 2.86 -7.27 0.58
CA LYS A 27 2.53 -8.71 0.45
C LYS A 27 1.37 -9.15 1.32
N GLU A 28 1.09 -8.41 2.39
CA GLU A 28 0.00 -8.68 3.34
C GLU A 28 -1.32 -8.00 2.93
N MET A 29 -1.28 -7.09 1.94
CA MET A 29 -2.46 -6.44 1.38
C MET A 29 -3.27 -7.38 0.50
N ASP A 30 -4.57 -7.09 0.37
CA ASP A 30 -5.42 -7.81 -0.56
C ASP A 30 -4.94 -7.62 -2.01
N PRO A 31 -5.01 -8.65 -2.87
CA PRO A 31 -4.48 -8.57 -4.23
C PRO A 31 -5.05 -7.41 -5.06
N ILE A 32 -6.33 -7.09 -4.88
CA ILE A 32 -7.00 -5.99 -5.58
C ILE A 32 -6.45 -4.61 -5.14
N ASP A 33 -5.99 -4.49 -3.90
CA ASP A 33 -5.38 -3.26 -3.38
C ASP A 33 -3.95 -3.12 -3.86
N VAL A 34 -3.21 -4.24 -3.95
CA VAL A 34 -1.87 -4.28 -4.57
C VAL A 34 -1.94 -3.87 -6.03
N GLU A 35 -2.88 -4.40 -6.81
CA GLU A 35 -3.09 -3.99 -8.21
C GLU A 35 -3.42 -2.50 -8.30
N THR A 36 -4.28 -1.99 -7.40
CA THR A 36 -4.63 -0.57 -7.36
C THR A 36 -3.42 0.31 -7.05
N VAL A 37 -2.54 -0.09 -6.12
CA VAL A 37 -1.27 0.60 -5.84
C VAL A 37 -0.35 0.61 -7.07
N CYS A 38 -0.28 -0.49 -7.84
CA CYS A 38 0.56 -0.59 -9.03
C CYS A 38 0.05 0.21 -10.24
N LEU A 39 -1.24 0.54 -10.28
CA LEU A 39 -1.86 1.30 -11.37
C LEU A 39 -1.76 2.82 -11.19
N LEU A 40 -1.39 3.28 -9.98
CA LEU A 40 -1.25 4.69 -9.60
C LEU A 40 0.21 5.15 -9.69
#